data_AF-A0A937WAI6-F1
#
_entry.id   AF-A0A937WAI6-F1
#
_cell.length_a   1.000
_cell.length_b   1.000
_cell.length_c   1.000
_cell.angle_alpha   90.00
_cell.angle_beta   90.00
_cell.angle_gamma   90.00
#
_symmetry.space_group_name_H-M   'P 1'
#
loop_
_entity.id
_entity.type
_entity.pdbx_description
1 polymer ?
#
loop_
_entity_poly.entity_id
_entity_poly.type
_entity_poly.pdbx_seq_one_letter_code
_entity_poly.pdbx_strand_id
1 'polypeptide(L)'
;MELVVEEIDGGILGGEAWHAELLRQVHLDLPDIRPPVLSQETCEQLDEYRKFRHRVRNIYAMNLLPDRMEDLVTNLPTIWHRVRTELQAVINFLKQLSEAE
;
A
#
# COMPACT_ATOMS: atom_id res chain seq x y z
N MET A 1 -3.66 -2.89 -6.86
CA MET A 1 -4.40 -2.50 -5.65
C MET A 1 -5.48 -1.49 -5.97
N GLU A 2 -5.24 -0.53 -6.86
CA GLU A 2 -6.28 0.35 -7.43
C GLU A 2 -7.53 -0.41 -7.90
N LEU A 3 -7.36 -1.44 -8.73
CA LEU A 3 -8.48 -2.30 -9.16
C LEU A 3 -9.27 -2.96 -8.01
N VAL A 4 -8.64 -3.20 -6.85
CA VAL A 4 -9.39 -3.73 -5.69
C VAL A 4 -10.36 -2.66 -5.18
N VAL A 5 -9.89 -1.42 -5.08
CA VAL A 5 -10.74 -0.31 -4.66
C VAL A 5 -11.86 -0.04 -5.68
N GLU A 6 -11.52 0.01 -6.97
CA GLU A 6 -12.48 0.42 -8.01
C GLU A 6 -13.49 -0.68 -8.35
N GLU A 7 -13.03 -1.94 -8.45
CA GLU A 7 -13.86 -3.04 -8.95
C GLU A 7 -14.44 -3.92 -7.83
N ILE A 8 -13.79 -4.00 -6.66
CA ILE A 8 -14.25 -4.85 -5.54
C ILE A 8 -14.95 -4.01 -4.47
N ASP A 9 -14.35 -2.89 -4.07
CA ASP A 9 -14.91 -2.05 -3.00
C ASP A 9 -16.00 -1.07 -3.51
N GLY A 10 -16.05 -0.81 -4.82
CA GLY A 10 -16.90 0.22 -5.42
C GLY A 10 -16.48 1.66 -5.07
N GLY A 11 -15.23 1.83 -4.63
CA GLY A 11 -14.65 3.13 -4.28
C GLY A 11 -14.09 3.87 -5.49
N ILE A 12 -13.81 5.17 -5.33
CA ILE A 12 -13.18 6.00 -6.35
C ILE A 12 -11.86 6.54 -5.79
N LEU A 13 -10.80 6.44 -6.58
CA LEU A 13 -9.52 7.09 -6.31
C LEU A 13 -9.40 8.34 -7.20
N GLY A 14 -8.98 9.47 -6.62
CA GLY A 14 -8.93 10.73 -7.38
C GLY A 14 -8.06 11.81 -6.77
N GLY A 15 -7.62 12.73 -7.63
CA GLY A 15 -6.81 13.89 -7.28
C GLY A 15 -5.33 13.58 -7.03
N GLU A 16 -4.55 14.61 -6.68
CA GLU A 16 -3.09 14.46 -6.46
C GLU A 16 -2.74 13.55 -5.27
N ALA A 17 -3.67 13.40 -4.33
CA ALA A 17 -3.50 12.61 -3.11
C ALA A 17 -3.99 11.16 -3.21
N TRP A 18 -4.34 10.67 -4.42
CA TRP A 18 -4.95 9.34 -4.61
C TRP A 18 -4.13 8.19 -3.99
N HIS A 19 -2.81 8.31 -3.94
CA HIS A 19 -1.94 7.30 -3.32
C HIS A 19 -2.11 7.20 -1.79
N ALA A 20 -2.43 8.31 -1.10
CA ALA A 20 -2.79 8.26 0.33
C ALA A 20 -4.09 7.49 0.49
N GLU A 21 -5.04 7.87 -0.35
CA GLU A 21 -6.40 7.36 -0.27
C GLU A 21 -6.44 5.87 -0.57
N LEU A 22 -5.63 5.41 -1.52
CA LEU A 22 -5.41 3.98 -1.75
C LEU A 22 -4.97 3.27 -0.47
N LEU A 23 -3.91 3.71 0.20
CA LEU A 23 -3.42 3.08 1.44
C LEU A 23 -4.47 3.10 2.56
N ARG A 24 -5.25 4.18 2.63
CA ARG A 24 -6.35 4.30 3.60
C ARG A 24 -7.45 3.27 3.34
N GLN A 25 -7.85 3.09 2.08
CA GLN A 25 -8.96 2.21 1.71
C GLN A 25 -8.59 0.73 1.74
N VAL A 26 -7.38 0.37 1.27
CA VAL A 26 -6.93 -1.03 1.23
C VAL A 26 -6.72 -1.64 2.62
N HIS A 27 -6.56 -0.82 3.66
CA HIS A 27 -6.49 -1.27 5.05
C HIS A 27 -7.88 -1.57 5.65
N LEU A 28 -8.95 -0.98 5.12
CA LEU A 28 -10.28 -1.17 5.70
C LEU A 28 -10.69 -2.64 5.62
N ASP A 29 -11.20 -3.12 6.75
CA ASP A 29 -11.97 -4.34 6.80
C ASP A 29 -13.38 -4.01 6.29
N LEU A 30 -13.80 -4.69 5.23
CA LEU A 30 -15.11 -4.52 4.61
C LEU A 30 -15.85 -5.84 4.75
N PRO A 31 -16.61 -6.02 5.86
CA PRO A 31 -17.38 -7.22 6.10
C PRO A 31 -18.23 -7.57 4.87
N ASP A 32 -18.29 -8.86 4.55
CA ASP A 32 -19.00 -9.43 3.40
C ASP A 32 -18.44 -9.08 2.00
N ILE A 33 -17.45 -8.20 1.90
CA ILE A 33 -16.78 -7.84 0.63
C ILE A 33 -15.38 -8.44 0.57
N ARG A 34 -14.50 -8.02 1.49
CA ARG A 34 -13.12 -8.52 1.58
C ARG A 34 -12.48 -8.25 2.94
N PRO A 35 -11.53 -9.10 3.37
CA PRO A 35 -10.64 -8.73 4.46
C PRO A 35 -9.72 -7.55 4.08
N PRO A 36 -9.03 -6.94 5.05
CA PRO A 36 -7.97 -5.97 4.80
C PRO A 36 -6.94 -6.51 3.80
N VAL A 37 -6.61 -5.72 2.77
CA VAL A 37 -5.58 -6.10 1.79
C VAL A 37 -4.19 -5.93 2.38
N LEU A 38 -4.02 -4.89 3.20
CA LEU A 38 -2.79 -4.61 3.94
C LEU A 38 -3.14 -4.34 5.41
N SER A 39 -2.24 -4.73 6.32
CA SER A 39 -2.39 -4.35 7.73
C SER A 39 -2.15 -2.85 7.94
N GLN A 40 -2.65 -2.31 9.06
CA GLN A 40 -2.50 -0.89 9.40
C GLN A 40 -1.02 -0.50 9.41
N GLU A 41 -0.21 -1.34 10.04
CA GLU A 41 1.23 -1.16 10.17
C GLU A 41 1.93 -1.14 8.80
N THR A 42 1.55 -2.04 7.88
CA THR A 42 2.08 -2.01 6.51
C THR A 42 1.71 -0.70 5.80
N CYS A 43 0.46 -0.24 5.93
CA CYS A 43 0.02 1.02 5.32
C CYS A 43 0.76 2.24 5.88
N GLU A 44 0.97 2.29 7.20
CA GLU A 44 1.75 3.36 7.86
C GLU A 44 3.20 3.37 7.36
N GLN A 45 3.83 2.19 7.26
CA GLN A 45 5.19 2.07 6.73
C GLN A 45 5.26 2.49 5.26
N LEU A 46 4.32 2.07 4.41
CA LEU A 46 4.24 2.47 3.00
C LEU A 46 3.99 3.98 2.83
N ASP A 47 3.28 4.61 3.76
CA ASP A 47 3.07 6.06 3.75
C ASP A 47 4.38 6.84 3.95
N GLU A 48 5.33 6.31 4.72
CA GLU A 48 6.67 6.90 4.86
C GLU A 48 7.45 6.88 3.55
N TYR A 49 7.36 5.80 2.75
CA TYR A 49 7.95 5.75 1.41
C TYR A 49 7.26 6.72 0.45
N ARG A 50 5.93 6.89 0.56
CA ARG A 50 5.17 7.89 -0.22
C ARG A 50 5.63 9.30 0.13
N LYS A 51 5.73 9.64 1.42
CA LYS A 51 6.27 10.92 1.91
C LYS A 51 7.69 11.14 1.42
N PHE A 52 8.54 10.12 1.46
CA PHE A 52 9.90 10.18 0.92
C PHE A 52 9.90 10.55 -0.58
N ARG A 53 9.08 9.88 -1.39
CA ARG A 53 8.93 10.20 -2.83
C ARG A 53 8.54 11.68 -3.05
N HIS A 54 7.64 12.21 -2.23
CA HIS A 54 7.28 13.64 -2.29
C HIS A 54 8.42 14.56 -1.86
N ARG A 55 9.16 14.20 -0.79
CA ARG A 55 10.33 14.95 -0.32
C ARG A 55 11.44 14.99 -1.38
N VAL A 56 11.73 13.85 -2.03
CA VAL A 56 12.77 13.76 -3.05
C VAL A 56 12.48 14.61 -4.27
N ARG A 57 11.23 14.61 -4.75
CA ARG A 57 10.81 15.44 -5.87
C ARG A 57 10.89 16.95 -5.60
N ASN A 58 10.73 17.37 -4.34
CA ASN A 58 10.63 18.79 -4.00
C ASN A 58 11.93 19.43 -3.49
N ILE A 59 12.82 18.67 -2.82
CA ILE A 59 13.92 19.28 -2.04
C ILE A 59 15.30 18.65 -2.33
N TYR A 60 15.37 17.43 -2.90
CA TYR A 60 16.62 16.65 -2.94
C TYR A 60 17.26 16.44 -4.30
N ALA A 61 16.86 17.19 -5.32
CA ALA A 61 17.45 17.03 -6.66
C ALA A 61 18.98 17.29 -6.70
N MET A 62 19.57 17.95 -5.70
CA MET A 62 21.01 18.25 -5.69
C MET A 62 21.83 17.65 -4.54
N ASN A 63 21.25 17.21 -3.41
CA ASN A 63 22.00 16.66 -2.27
C ASN A 63 21.17 15.63 -1.48
N LEU A 64 21.06 14.40 -1.99
CA LEU A 64 20.47 13.29 -1.24
C LEU A 64 21.24 13.12 0.08
N LEU A 65 20.55 13.28 1.22
CA LEU A 65 21.14 13.10 2.56
C LEU A 65 21.03 11.61 2.95
N PRO A 66 22.13 10.84 3.00
CA PRO A 66 22.10 9.40 3.26
C PRO A 66 21.38 9.06 4.58
N ASP A 67 21.62 9.83 5.63
CA ASP A 67 21.01 9.66 6.96
C ASP A 67 19.47 9.75 6.93
N ARG A 68 18.89 10.43 5.93
CA ARG A 68 17.43 10.53 5.78
C ARG A 68 16.82 9.39 4.96
N MET A 69 17.66 8.51 4.40
CA MET A 69 17.26 7.37 3.58
C MET A 69 17.64 6.03 4.22
N GLU A 70 18.57 6.03 5.17
CA GLU A 70 19.11 4.83 5.79
C GLU A 70 18.01 3.91 6.33
N ASP A 71 17.06 4.45 7.09
CA ASP A 71 15.93 3.68 7.65
C ASP A 71 15.04 3.10 6.54
N LEU A 72 14.77 3.87 5.49
CA LEU A 72 13.93 3.43 4.36
C LEU A 72 14.61 2.34 3.55
N VAL A 73 15.91 2.45 3.31
CA VAL A 73 16.67 1.45 2.55
C VAL A 73 16.85 0.18 3.37
N THR A 74 17.19 0.32 4.66
CA THR A 74 17.40 -0.82 5.57
C THR A 74 16.11 -1.59 5.80
N ASN A 75 14.97 -0.90 5.91
CA ASN A 75 13.67 -1.53 6.11
C ASN A 75 13.02 -2.05 4.81
N LEU A 76 13.57 -1.72 3.64
CA LEU A 76 12.99 -2.08 2.34
C LEU A 76 12.77 -3.59 2.15
N PRO A 77 13.71 -4.50 2.50
CA PRO A 77 13.50 -5.93 2.35
C PRO A 77 12.35 -6.44 3.23
N THR A 78 12.25 -5.92 4.46
CA THR A 78 11.22 -6.29 5.43
C THR A 78 9.84 -5.87 4.96
N ILE A 79 9.67 -4.59 4.57
CA ILE A 79 8.38 -4.10 4.07
C ILE A 79 7.97 -4.85 2.80
N TRP A 80 8.93 -5.13 1.91
CA TRP A 80 8.65 -5.86 0.67
C TRP A 80 8.15 -7.27 0.96
N HIS A 81 8.81 -8.00 1.88
CA HIS A 81 8.39 -9.32 2.28
C HIS A 81 6.96 -9.30 2.87
N ARG A 82 6.66 -8.31 3.71
CA ARG A 82 5.35 -8.15 4.33
C ARG A 82 4.26 -7.88 3.31
N VAL A 83 4.44 -6.87 2.46
CA VAL A 83 3.50 -6.52 1.39
C VAL A 83 3.25 -7.71 0.47
N ARG A 84 4.30 -8.44 0.07
CA ARG A 84 4.15 -9.62 -0.77
C ARG A 84 3.30 -10.70 -0.09
N THR A 85 3.50 -10.91 1.20
CA THR A 85 2.78 -11.92 1.99
C THR A 85 1.30 -11.55 2.13
N GLU A 86 1.01 -10.29 2.46
CA GLU A 86 -0.37 -9.79 2.59
C GLU A 86 -1.11 -9.83 1.25
N LEU A 87 -0.46 -9.40 0.15
CA LEU A 87 -1.04 -9.52 -1.19
C LEU A 87 -1.29 -10.97 -1.60
N GLN A 88 -0.41 -11.91 -1.22
CA GLN A 88 -0.63 -13.33 -1.50
C GLN A 88 -1.84 -13.89 -0.75
N ALA A 89 -2.08 -13.44 0.48
CA ALA A 89 -3.26 -13.83 1.26
C ALA A 89 -4.55 -13.37 0.55
N VAL A 90 -4.58 -12.13 0.05
CA VAL A 90 -5.72 -11.60 -0.72
C VAL A 90 -5.93 -12.36 -2.01
N ILE A 91 -4.86 -12.65 -2.77
CA ILE A 91 -4.97 -13.45 -4.00
C ILE A 91 -5.57 -14.84 -3.69
N ASN A 92 -5.16 -15.47 -2.59
CA ASN A 92 -5.69 -16.77 -2.20
C ASN A 92 -7.18 -16.69 -1.83
N PHE A 93 -7.58 -15.63 -1.10
CA PHE A 93 -8.98 -15.36 -0.79
C PHE A 93 -9.83 -15.19 -2.06
N LEU A 94 -9.37 -14.39 -3.02
CA LEU A 94 -10.08 -14.17 -4.29
C LEU A 94 -10.21 -15.45 -5.11
N LYS A 95 -9.16 -16.30 -5.14
CA LYS A 95 -9.22 -17.61 -5.79
C LYS A 95 -10.28 -18.53 -5.16
N GLN A 96 -10.32 -18.58 -3.84
CA GLN A 96 -11.31 -19.38 -3.11
C GLN A 96 -12.74 -18.92 -3.40
N LEU A 97 -12.98 -17.61 -3.49
CA LEU A 97 -14.27 -17.08 -3.91
C LEU A 97 -14.63 -17.48 -5.34
N SER A 98 -13.70 -17.41 -6.28
CA SER A 98 -13.95 -17.78 -7.69
C SER A 98 -14.21 -19.27 -7.91
N GLU A 99 -13.71 -20.13 -7.02
CA GLU A 99 -13.93 -21.58 -7.07
C GLU A 99 -15.22 -22.01 -6.33
N ALA A 100 -15.84 -21.09 -5.57
CA ALA A 100 -17.06 -21.33 -4.81
C ALA A 100 -18.35 -20.92 -5.56
N GLU A 101 -18.23 -20.26 -6.72
CA GLU A 101 -19.29 -20.03 -7.71
C GLU A 101 -19.40 -21.17 -8.73
#